data_AF-A0A2D9EWV2-F1
#
_entry.id   AF-A0A2D9EWV2-F1
#
_cell.length_a   1.000
_cell.length_b   1.000
_cell.length_c   1.000
_cell.angle_alpha   90.00
_cell.angle_beta   90.00
_cell.angle_gamma   90.00
#
_symmetry.space_group_name_H-M   'P 1'
#
loop_
_entity.id
_entity.type
_entity.pdbx_description
1 polymer ?
#
loop_
_entity_poly.entity_id
_entity_poly.type
_entity_poly.pdbx_seq_one_letter_code
_entity_poly.pdbx_strand_id
1 'polypeptide(L)'
;MEKKEQGGFFVTDIRDLVARRKSEQRRIKILLDARRSEDQAKLKGGDDAVAWVKEEQCIGCDQCTIVCDDDAIELYDTPLASPILNIEVNRKAKILRDPCTGCQLCVLACPTDAILMIDR
;
A
#
# COMPACT_ATOMS: atom_id res chain seq x y z
N MET A 1 18.08 46.56 17.26
CA MET A 1 19.14 46.84 16.27
C MET A 1 20.08 45.66 16.28
N GLU A 2 20.04 44.82 15.27
CA GLU A 2 21.20 44.10 14.76
C GLU A 2 20.83 43.63 13.35
N LYS A 3 21.08 44.52 12.39
CA LYS A 3 21.08 44.18 10.97
C LYS A 3 22.31 43.32 10.72
N LYS A 4 22.14 42.15 10.12
CA LYS A 4 23.18 41.54 9.29
C LYS A 4 22.58 41.26 7.92
N GLU A 5 22.83 42.20 7.02
CA GLU A 5 22.83 41.94 5.58
C GLU A 5 24.01 41.00 5.27
N GLN A 6 23.75 39.99 4.44
CA GLN A 6 24.73 39.39 3.56
C GLN A 6 23.96 38.64 2.47
N GLY A 7 24.16 39.06 1.22
CA GLY A 7 23.54 38.45 0.05
C GLY A 7 23.97 36.99 -0.13
N GLY A 8 23.11 36.21 -0.77
CA GLY A 8 23.35 34.80 -1.08
C GLY A 8 22.18 33.92 -0.64
N PHE A 9 21.56 33.26 -1.61
CA PHE A 9 20.61 32.14 -1.50
C PHE A 9 19.90 31.97 -0.14
N PHE A 10 18.64 32.40 -0.06
CA PHE A 10 17.73 32.23 1.10
C PHE A 10 17.55 30.74 1.44
N VAL A 11 18.50 30.12 2.13
CA VAL A 11 18.29 28.80 2.76
C VAL A 11 17.55 29.04 4.06
N THR A 12 16.40 28.40 4.22
CA THR A 12 15.62 28.45 5.47
C THR A 12 16.45 27.83 6.60
N ASP A 13 16.46 28.44 7.79
CA ASP A 13 17.24 27.93 8.92
C ASP A 13 16.79 26.51 9.31
N ILE A 14 17.70 25.68 9.83
CA ILE A 14 17.40 24.31 10.25
C ILE A 14 16.23 24.28 11.25
N ARG A 15 16.13 25.26 12.14
CA ARG A 15 15.04 25.36 13.12
C ARG A 15 13.70 25.62 12.43
N ASP A 16 13.68 26.47 11.41
CA ASP A 16 12.48 26.74 10.60
C ASP A 16 12.06 25.50 9.81
N LEU A 17 13.03 24.77 9.23
CA LEU A 17 12.78 23.53 8.51
C LEU A 17 12.19 22.44 9.43
N VAL A 18 12.73 22.28 10.64
CA VAL A 18 12.23 21.30 11.62
C VAL A 18 10.81 21.64 12.06
N ALA A 19 10.51 22.92 12.33
CA ALA A 19 9.17 23.36 12.71
C ALA A 19 8.14 23.08 11.60
N ARG A 20 8.48 23.41 10.34
CA ARG A 20 7.63 23.14 9.17
C ARG A 20 7.45 21.63 8.93
N ARG A 21 8.52 20.84 9.05
CA ARG A 21 8.42 19.38 8.91
C ARG A 21 7.46 18.80 9.94
N LYS A 22 7.50 19.27 11.20
CA LYS A 22 6.58 18.82 12.26
C LYS A 22 5.13 19.22 12.01
N SER A 23 4.86 20.40 11.44
CA SER A 23 3.50 20.80 11.06
C SER A 23 2.99 19.97 9.89
N GLU A 24 3.80 19.82 8.83
CA GLU A 24 3.41 19.06 7.65
C GLU A 24 3.23 17.57 7.96
N GLN A 25 4.13 16.96 8.75
CA GLN A 25 3.98 15.56 9.15
C GLN A 25 2.66 15.30 9.89
N ARG A 26 2.25 16.22 10.79
CA ARG A 26 0.96 16.10 11.48
C ARG A 26 -0.22 16.25 10.53
N ARG A 27 -0.16 17.23 9.62
CA ARG A 27 -1.21 17.43 8.61
C ARG A 27 -1.35 16.22 7.70
N ILE A 28 -0.24 15.71 7.18
CA ILE A 28 -0.19 14.51 6.33
C ILE A 28 -0.76 13.31 7.09
N LYS A 29 -0.35 13.09 8.35
CA LYS A 29 -0.89 11.99 9.16
C LYS A 29 -2.42 12.04 9.28
N ILE A 30 -2.97 13.21 9.63
CA ILE A 30 -4.43 13.38 9.77
C ILE A 30 -5.15 13.05 8.46
N LEU A 31 -4.64 13.53 7.33
CA LEU A 31 -5.24 13.28 6.02
C LEU A 31 -5.17 11.81 5.62
N LEU A 32 -4.04 11.14 5.87
CA LEU A 32 -3.86 9.73 5.56
C LEU A 32 -4.74 8.84 6.44
N ASP A 33 -4.84 9.15 7.75
CA ASP A 33 -5.68 8.41 8.69
C ASP A 33 -7.17 8.49 8.27
N ALA A 34 -7.64 9.70 7.90
CA ALA A 34 -9.00 9.91 7.43
C ALA A 34 -9.31 9.09 6.16
N ARG A 35 -8.42 9.16 5.16
CA ARG A 35 -8.60 8.41 3.91
C ARG A 35 -8.66 6.90 4.16
N ARG A 36 -7.76 6.37 4.98
CA ARG A 36 -7.72 4.94 5.31
C ARG A 36 -9.01 4.48 6.00
N SER A 37 -9.58 5.28 6.89
CA SER A 37 -10.85 4.95 7.54
C SER A 37 -12.04 4.91 6.57
N GLU A 38 -12.09 5.81 5.59
CA GLU A 38 -13.13 5.80 4.56
C GLU A 38 -13.04 4.59 3.64
N ASP A 39 -11.81 4.21 3.26
CA ASP A 39 -11.58 3.07 2.38
C ASP A 39 -11.93 1.74 3.10
N GLN A 40 -11.56 1.59 4.37
CA GLN A 40 -11.89 0.41 5.17
C GLN A 40 -13.40 0.24 5.38
N ALA A 41 -14.15 1.32 5.57
CA ALA A 41 -15.61 1.25 5.79
C ALA A 41 -16.39 0.72 4.57
N LYS A 42 -15.81 0.75 3.37
CA LYS A 42 -16.46 0.35 2.11
C LYS A 42 -16.18 -1.10 1.72
N LEU A 43 -15.23 -1.76 2.39
CA LEU A 43 -14.82 -3.11 2.02
C LEU A 43 -15.81 -4.15 2.55
N LYS A 44 -16.24 -5.05 1.66
CA LYS A 44 -16.99 -6.26 1.99
C LYS A 44 -16.09 -7.24 2.75
N GLY A 45 -16.54 -7.86 3.83
CA GLY A 45 -15.74 -8.81 4.62
C GLY A 45 -16.60 -9.82 5.38
N GLY A 46 -15.92 -10.70 6.12
CA GLY A 46 -16.54 -11.81 6.86
C GLY A 46 -16.69 -13.08 6.01
N ASP A 47 -17.42 -14.05 6.56
CA ASP A 47 -17.46 -15.44 6.06
C ASP A 47 -17.99 -15.57 4.62
N ASP A 48 -18.87 -14.66 4.19
CA ASP A 48 -19.47 -14.62 2.85
C ASP A 48 -18.57 -13.91 1.80
N ALA A 49 -17.38 -13.48 2.19
CA ALA A 49 -16.45 -12.75 1.33
C ALA A 49 -15.08 -13.43 1.26
N VAL A 50 -14.47 -13.40 0.08
CA VAL A 50 -13.12 -13.94 -0.14
C VAL A 50 -12.26 -12.92 -0.90
N ALA A 51 -10.97 -12.88 -0.58
CA ALA A 51 -10.03 -12.04 -1.30
C ALA A 51 -9.70 -12.64 -2.68
N TRP A 52 -9.48 -11.80 -3.68
CA TRP A 52 -9.14 -12.19 -5.04
C TRP A 52 -8.06 -11.26 -5.62
N VAL A 53 -7.10 -11.82 -6.36
CA VAL A 53 -5.96 -11.06 -6.92
C VAL A 53 -6.17 -10.81 -8.41
N LYS A 54 -6.08 -9.54 -8.80
CA LYS A 54 -5.87 -9.08 -10.18
C LYS A 54 -4.43 -9.29 -10.58
N GLU A 55 -4.16 -10.34 -11.34
CA GLU A 55 -2.81 -10.70 -11.77
C GLU A 55 -2.12 -9.56 -12.53
N GLU A 56 -2.86 -8.78 -13.31
CA GLU A 56 -2.37 -7.66 -14.10
C GLU A 56 -1.88 -6.47 -13.25
N GLN A 57 -2.37 -6.33 -12.02
CA GLN A 57 -1.97 -5.28 -11.07
C GLN A 57 -1.01 -5.77 -9.98
N CYS A 58 -0.90 -7.09 -9.80
CA CYS A 58 -0.03 -7.69 -8.80
C CYS A 58 1.44 -7.57 -9.22
N ILE A 59 2.26 -6.87 -8.43
CA ILE A 59 3.70 -6.69 -8.70
C ILE A 59 4.58 -7.68 -7.93
N GLY A 60 4.00 -8.66 -7.24
CA GLY A 60 4.76 -9.69 -6.51
C GLY A 60 5.50 -9.19 -5.27
N CYS A 61 5.12 -8.04 -4.70
CA CYS A 61 5.79 -7.39 -3.56
C CYS A 61 5.62 -8.06 -2.19
N ASP A 62 5.01 -9.25 -2.13
CA ASP A 62 4.79 -10.12 -0.96
C ASP A 62 4.13 -9.54 0.31
N GLN A 63 3.79 -8.25 0.37
CA GLN A 63 3.20 -7.61 1.57
C GLN A 63 1.92 -8.28 2.08
N CYS A 64 1.12 -8.85 1.17
CA CYS A 64 -0.10 -9.57 1.54
C CYS A 64 0.18 -10.81 2.39
N THR A 65 1.31 -11.50 2.17
CA THR A 65 1.70 -12.68 2.94
C THR A 65 2.05 -12.34 4.38
N ILE A 66 2.64 -11.16 4.60
CA ILE A 66 3.07 -10.69 5.92
C ILE A 66 1.87 -10.42 6.84
N VAL A 67 0.72 -10.04 6.27
CA VAL A 67 -0.49 -9.65 7.02
C VAL A 67 -1.56 -10.75 7.08
N CYS A 68 -1.30 -11.92 6.48
CA CYS A 68 -2.24 -13.03 6.48
C CYS A 68 -1.88 -14.01 7.61
N ASP A 69 -2.66 -14.00 8.69
CA ASP A 69 -2.48 -14.91 9.82
C ASP A 69 -3.07 -16.32 9.55
N ASP A 70 -3.81 -16.48 8.45
CA ASP A 70 -4.55 -17.72 8.10
C ASP A 70 -3.84 -18.56 7.02
N ASP A 71 -2.62 -18.21 6.62
CA ASP A 71 -1.86 -18.87 5.54
C ASP A 71 -2.65 -19.01 4.21
N ALA A 72 -3.55 -18.07 3.94
CA ALA A 72 -4.46 -18.11 2.79
C ALA A 72 -3.85 -17.60 1.48
N ILE A 73 -2.53 -17.39 1.41
CA ILE A 73 -1.87 -16.73 0.28
C ILE A 73 -0.65 -17.53 -0.18
N GLU A 74 -0.65 -17.88 -1.47
CA GLU A 74 0.50 -18.49 -2.13
C GLU A 74 1.13 -17.51 -3.11
N LEU A 75 2.45 -17.62 -3.28
CA LEU A 75 3.19 -16.91 -4.33
C LEU A 75 3.62 -17.89 -5.41
N TYR A 76 3.48 -17.48 -6.67
CA TYR A 76 3.91 -18.27 -7.83
C TYR A 76 4.55 -17.36 -8.88
N ASP A 77 5.40 -17.95 -9.71
CA ASP A 77 6.06 -17.22 -10.80
C ASP A 77 5.36 -17.51 -12.13
N THR A 78 5.21 -16.48 -12.95
CA THR A 78 4.67 -16.57 -14.32
C THR A 78 5.49 -15.65 -15.23
N PRO A 79 5.54 -15.84 -16.55
CA PRO A 79 6.17 -14.86 -17.44
C PRO A 79 5.48 -13.48 -17.38
N LEU A 80 6.24 -12.41 -17.54
CA LEU A 80 5.69 -11.06 -17.63
C LEU A 80 4.93 -10.89 -18.95
N ALA A 81 3.64 -10.55 -18.85
CA ALA A 81 2.83 -10.15 -20.00
C ALA A 81 3.23 -8.73 -20.47
N SER A 82 4.32 -8.62 -21.23
CA SER A 82 4.78 -7.36 -21.83
C SER A 82 5.15 -7.55 -23.31
N PRO A 83 4.68 -6.68 -24.22
CA PRO A 83 5.03 -6.75 -25.64
C PRO A 83 6.47 -6.30 -25.95
N ILE A 84 7.18 -5.74 -24.96
CA ILE A 84 8.51 -5.13 -25.16
C ILE A 84 9.60 -5.82 -24.31
N LEU A 85 9.20 -6.54 -23.26
CA LEU A 85 10.12 -7.18 -22.32
C LEU A 85 9.87 -8.69 -22.26
N ASN A 86 10.93 -9.49 -22.42
CA ASN A 86 10.88 -10.93 -22.20
C ASN A 86 11.45 -11.27 -20.82
N ILE A 87 10.56 -11.42 -19.83
CA ILE A 87 10.92 -11.76 -18.44
C ILE A 87 10.16 -13.03 -18.06
N GLU A 88 10.89 -14.12 -17.82
CA GLU A 88 10.32 -15.44 -17.51
C GLU A 88 9.75 -15.53 -16.08
N VAL A 89 10.24 -14.67 -15.17
CA VAL A 89 9.92 -14.72 -13.74
C VAL A 89 9.27 -13.40 -13.32
N ASN A 90 7.95 -13.42 -13.20
CA ASN A 90 7.11 -12.36 -12.66
C ASN A 90 6.27 -12.95 -11.53
N ARG A 91 6.66 -12.64 -10.29
CA ARG A 91 6.00 -13.21 -9.11
C ARG A 91 4.60 -12.62 -8.93
N LYS A 92 3.64 -13.48 -8.59
CA LYS A 92 2.23 -13.15 -8.35
C LYS A 92 1.75 -13.80 -7.08
N ALA A 93 0.69 -13.23 -6.50
CA ALA A 93 0.00 -13.78 -5.36
C ALA A 93 -1.31 -14.44 -5.79
N LYS A 94 -1.70 -15.50 -5.10
CA LYS A 94 -2.97 -16.21 -5.26
C LYS A 94 -3.60 -16.42 -3.88
N ILE A 95 -4.89 -16.13 -3.76
CA ILE A 95 -5.65 -16.42 -2.53
C ILE A 95 -6.21 -17.84 -2.61
N LEU A 96 -5.96 -18.62 -1.56
CA LEU A 96 -6.61 -19.89 -1.29
C LEU A 96 -7.95 -19.61 -0.62
N ARG A 97 -9.05 -20.03 -1.26
CA ARG A 97 -10.40 -19.70 -0.77
C ARG A 97 -10.69 -20.31 0.59
N ASP A 98 -10.37 -21.59 0.78
CA ASP A 98 -10.71 -22.36 1.98
C ASP A 98 -10.17 -21.71 3.27
N PRO A 99 -8.87 -21.43 3.42
CA PRO A 99 -8.34 -20.77 4.62
C PRO A 99 -8.65 -19.26 4.71
N CYS A 100 -9.16 -18.62 3.66
CA CYS A 100 -9.46 -17.19 3.71
C CYS A 100 -10.71 -16.91 4.55
N THR A 101 -10.52 -16.13 5.62
CA THR A 101 -11.55 -15.70 6.59
C THR A 101 -12.31 -14.43 6.18
N GLY A 102 -11.88 -13.77 5.10
CA GLY A 102 -12.49 -12.52 4.66
C GLY A 102 -12.13 -11.29 5.53
N CYS A 103 -10.99 -11.32 6.23
CA CYS A 103 -10.52 -10.28 7.17
C CYS A 103 -10.01 -8.97 6.52
N GLN A 104 -9.85 -8.93 5.19
CA GLN A 104 -9.48 -7.75 4.38
C GLN A 104 -8.06 -7.16 4.59
N LEU A 105 -7.25 -7.70 5.50
CA LEU A 105 -5.91 -7.12 5.79
C LEU A 105 -5.00 -7.09 4.56
N CYS A 106 -5.04 -8.13 3.73
CA CYS A 106 -4.27 -8.21 2.49
C CYS A 106 -4.68 -7.15 1.45
N VAL A 107 -5.96 -6.78 1.41
CA VAL A 107 -6.48 -5.70 0.54
C VAL A 107 -5.89 -4.37 0.97
N LEU A 108 -5.93 -4.07 2.27
CA LEU A 108 -5.38 -2.83 2.83
C LEU A 108 -3.85 -2.75 2.75
N ALA A 109 -3.16 -3.89 2.70
CA ALA A 109 -1.71 -3.98 2.58
C ALA A 109 -1.21 -3.91 1.14
N CYS A 110 -2.07 -4.11 0.14
CA CYS A 110 -1.66 -4.15 -1.26
C CYS A 110 -1.30 -2.75 -1.76
N PRO A 111 -0.03 -2.47 -2.12
CA PRO A 111 0.38 -1.12 -2.53
C PRO A 111 -0.13 -0.73 -3.93
N THR A 112 -0.68 -1.69 -4.69
CA THR A 112 -1.18 -1.49 -6.05
C THR A 112 -2.68 -1.76 -6.17
N ASP A 113 -3.39 -1.94 -5.05
CA ASP A 113 -4.82 -2.27 -5.01
C ASP A 113 -5.20 -3.50 -5.86
N ALA A 114 -4.25 -4.43 -6.05
CA ALA A 114 -4.43 -5.62 -6.86
C ALA A 114 -5.32 -6.68 -6.19
N ILE A 115 -5.60 -6.55 -4.89
CA ILE A 115 -6.41 -7.52 -4.14
C ILE A 115 -7.77 -6.89 -3.85
N LEU A 116 -8.84 -7.60 -4.19
CA LEU A 116 -10.23 -7.19 -3.98
C LEU A 116 -10.99 -8.18 -3.11
N MET A 117 -12.08 -7.71 -2.50
CA MET A 117 -13.05 -8.58 -1.84
C MET A 117 -14.18 -8.92 -2.81
N ILE A 118 -14.46 -10.21 -2.98
CA ILE A 118 -15.55 -10.74 -3.80
C ILE A 118 -16.49 -11.63 -2.97
N ASP A 119 -17.66 -11.95 -3.51
CA ASP A 119 -18.52 -13.01 -2.99
C ASP A 119 -17.84 -14.39 -3.07
N ARG A 120 -18.04 -15.21 -2.04
CA ARG A 120 -17.41 -16.55 -1.93
C ARG A 120 -17.91 -17.54 -3.00
#